data_AF-A0A8S9K3I8-F1
#
_entry.id   AF-A0A8S9K3I8-F1
#
_cell.length_a   1.000
_cell.length_b   1.000
_cell.length_c   1.000
_cell.angle_alpha   90.00
_cell.angle_beta   90.00
_cell.angle_gamma   90.00
#
_symmetry.space_group_name_H-M   'P 1'
#
loop_
_entity.id
_entity.type
_entity.pdbx_description
1 polymer ?
#
loop_
_entity_poly.entity_id
_entity_poly.type
_entity_poly.pdbx_seq_one_letter_code
_entity_poly.pdbx_strand_id
1 'polypeptide(L)'
;MSQHISCQNFGTDCKDIISMIKDPRAWSSFSTELSEVAAIQGCFPNFKIFHVPRAHNKTADALAKTARAFHRNLVFVGCSIPVWIPRPPLV
;
A
#
# COMPACT_ATOMS: atom_id res chain seq x y z
N MET A 1 -20.02 1.15 19.24
CA MET A 1 -19.32 2.45 19.20
C MET A 1 -18.18 2.33 18.21
N SER A 2 -18.40 2.68 16.94
CA SER A 2 -17.35 2.68 15.93
C SER A 2 -16.34 3.76 16.30
N GLN A 3 -15.10 3.38 16.56
CA GLN A 3 -14.01 4.34 16.70
C GLN A 3 -13.84 5.01 15.33
N HIS A 4 -14.47 6.17 15.17
CA HIS A 4 -14.36 6.96 13.96
C HIS A 4 -12.91 7.44 13.89
N ILE A 5 -12.09 6.79 13.07
CA ILE A 5 -10.77 7.30 12.74
C ILE A 5 -11.00 8.65 12.05
N SER A 6 -10.72 9.74 12.77
CA SER A 6 -10.89 11.11 12.29
C SER A 6 -9.75 11.54 11.35
N CYS A 7 -8.64 10.80 11.35
CA CYS A 7 -7.50 11.03 10.48
C CYS A 7 -7.83 10.60 9.04
N GLN A 8 -8.17 11.60 8.22
CA GLN A 8 -8.48 11.43 6.80
C GLN A 8 -7.33 11.90 5.89
N ASN A 9 -6.22 12.35 6.49
CA ASN A 9 -5.04 12.87 5.81
C ASN A 9 -3.86 11.91 6.00
N PHE A 10 -3.35 11.37 4.90
CA PHE A 10 -2.26 10.42 4.85
C PHE A 10 -1.07 11.01 4.10
N GLY A 11 0.15 10.73 4.60
CA GLY A 11 1.40 11.18 3.98
C GLY A 11 2.26 10.00 3.57
N THR A 12 2.87 10.06 2.40
CA THR A 12 3.85 9.09 1.92
C THR A 12 5.02 9.79 1.25
N ASP A 13 6.24 9.29 1.42
CA ASP A 13 7.41 9.76 0.67
C ASP A 13 7.61 9.03 -0.67
N CYS A 14 6.74 8.06 -0.97
CA CYS A 14 6.74 7.34 -2.23
C CYS A 14 5.81 7.99 -3.26
N LYS A 15 6.39 8.63 -4.29
CA LYS A 15 5.63 9.23 -5.40
C LYS A 15 4.91 8.19 -6.26
N ASP A 16 5.43 6.97 -6.31
CA ASP A 16 4.82 5.90 -7.09
C ASP A 16 3.47 5.50 -6.50
N ILE A 17 3.33 5.46 -5.17
CA ILE A 17 2.03 5.21 -4.52
C ILE A 17 0.99 6.24 -4.95
N ILE A 18 1.35 7.52 -4.99
CA ILE A 18 0.44 8.59 -5.45
C ILE A 18 0.05 8.38 -6.92
N SER A 19 1.01 7.98 -7.74
CA SER A 19 0.80 7.73 -9.18
C SER A 19 -0.04 6.49 -9.43
N MET A 20 0.19 5.41 -8.68
CA MET A 20 -0.58 4.17 -8.72
C MET A 20 -2.05 4.41 -8.33
N ILE A 21 -2.30 5.20 -7.29
CA ILE A 21 -3.68 5.55 -6.89
C ILE A 21 -4.36 6.43 -7.95
N LYS A 22 -3.62 7.34 -8.58
CA LYS A 22 -4.16 8.27 -9.59
C LYS A 22 -4.48 7.57 -10.92
N ASP A 23 -3.63 6.65 -11.36
CA ASP A 23 -3.86 5.85 -12.56
C ASP A 23 -3.55 4.36 -12.33
N PRO A 24 -4.45 3.62 -11.65
CA PRO A 24 -4.23 2.21 -11.31
C PRO A 24 -4.00 1.32 -12.54
N ARG A 25 -4.54 1.70 -13.71
CA ARG A 25 -4.44 0.90 -14.94
C ARG A 25 -3.03 0.89 -15.51
N ALA A 26 -2.25 1.94 -15.31
CA ALA A 26 -0.84 1.98 -15.69
C ALA A 26 0.04 1.05 -14.84
N TRP A 27 -0.48 0.51 -13.74
CA TRP A 27 0.25 -0.29 -12.75
C TRP A 27 -0.39 -1.68 -12.56
N SER A 28 -0.72 -2.34 -13.67
CA SER A 28 -1.44 -3.64 -13.67
C SER A 28 -0.75 -4.73 -12.85
N SER A 29 0.58 -4.69 -12.70
CA SER A 29 1.33 -5.64 -11.86
C SER A 29 0.97 -5.57 -10.37
N PHE A 30 0.35 -4.47 -9.92
CA PHE A 30 -0.07 -4.20 -8.53
C PHE A 30 -1.59 -4.20 -8.37
N SER A 31 -2.35 -4.82 -9.30
CA SER A 31 -3.81 -4.71 -9.30
C SER A 31 -4.46 -5.24 -8.02
N THR A 32 -3.86 -6.26 -7.40
CA THR A 32 -4.33 -6.82 -6.13
C THR A 32 -4.19 -5.80 -5.01
N GLU A 33 -2.98 -5.28 -4.82
CA GLU A 33 -2.65 -4.29 -3.80
C GLU A 33 -3.48 -3.01 -4.01
N LEU A 34 -3.67 -2.59 -5.27
CA LEU A 34 -4.49 -1.43 -5.61
C LEU A 34 -5.98 -1.64 -5.31
N SER A 35 -6.49 -2.86 -5.47
CA SER A 35 -7.86 -3.21 -5.06
C SER A 35 -8.03 -3.13 -3.55
N GLU A 36 -7.04 -3.61 -2.77
CA GLU A 36 -7.07 -3.51 -1.31
C GLU A 36 -6.98 -2.06 -0.85
N VAL A 37 -6.10 -1.26 -1.45
CA VAL A 37 -6.00 0.18 -1.18
C VAL A 37 -7.32 0.89 -1.49
N ALA A 38 -7.99 0.57 -2.61
CA ALA A 38 -9.27 1.16 -2.96
C ALA A 38 -10.38 0.79 -1.94
N ALA A 39 -10.41 -0.46 -1.47
CA ALA A 39 -11.34 -0.89 -0.43
C ALA A 39 -11.11 -0.12 0.88
N ILE A 40 -9.84 0.05 1.28
CA ILE A 40 -9.47 0.84 2.46
C ILE A 40 -9.87 2.30 2.29
N GLN A 41 -9.65 2.90 1.12
CA GLN A 41 -10.07 4.26 0.81
C GLN A 41 -11.59 4.44 0.96
N GLY A 42 -12.38 3.48 0.50
CA GLY A 42 -13.84 3.48 0.64
C GLY A 42 -14.34 3.51 2.08
N CYS A 43 -13.52 3.11 3.06
CA CYS A 43 -13.84 3.22 4.48
C CYS A 43 -13.73 4.65 5.04
N PHE A 44 -13.17 5.60 4.27
CA PHE A 44 -12.96 6.99 4.71
C PHE A 44 -13.77 7.99 3.87
N PRO A 45 -14.62 8.83 4.48
CA PRO A 45 -15.49 9.75 3.73
C PRO A 45 -14.74 10.86 2.97
N ASN A 46 -13.58 11.33 3.45
CA ASN A 46 -12.73 12.30 2.70
C ASN A 46 -11.27 11.89 2.68
N PHE A 47 -10.97 10.68 2.21
CA PHE A 47 -9.59 10.20 2.07
C PHE A 47 -8.72 11.19 1.27
N LYS A 48 -7.60 11.61 1.86
CA LYS A 48 -6.57 12.44 1.20
C LYS A 48 -5.21 11.82 1.43
N ILE A 49 -4.45 11.62 0.35
CA ILE A 49 -3.06 11.20 0.42
C ILE A 49 -2.18 12.19 -0.34
N PHE A 50 -1.05 12.58 0.23
CA PHE A 50 -0.12 13.51 -0.38
C PHE A 50 1.33 13.08 -0.19
N HIS A 51 2.19 13.59 -1.07
CA HIS A 51 3.62 13.36 -1.00
C HIS A 51 4.24 14.20 0.12
N VAL A 52 5.03 13.56 0.97
CA VAL A 52 5.83 14.17 2.04
C VAL A 52 7.29 13.86 1.76
N PRO A 53 8.21 14.85 1.69
CA PRO A 53 9.63 14.55 1.48
C PRO A 53 10.15 13.58 2.55
N ARG A 54 11.00 12.63 2.17
CA ARG A 54 11.54 11.61 3.08
C ARG A 54 12.17 12.17 4.36
N ALA A 55 12.78 13.36 4.28
CA ALA A 55 13.32 14.08 5.42
C ALA A 55 12.26 14.43 6.49
N HIS A 56 10.99 14.51 6.12
CA HIS A 56 9.84 14.77 6.99
C HIS A 56 9.06 13.48 7.34
N ASN A 57 9.36 12.34 6.73
CA ASN A 57 8.73 11.04 7.01
C ASN A 57 9.62 10.13 7.88
N LYS A 58 10.38 10.72 8.83
CA LYS A 58 11.45 10.04 9.57
C LYS A 58 10.98 8.81 10.34
N THR A 59 9.83 8.89 11.00
CA THR A 59 9.31 7.81 11.83
C THR A 59 8.93 6.59 10.99
N ALA A 60 8.16 6.79 9.91
CA ALA A 60 7.79 5.69 9.02
C ALA A 60 9.02 5.09 8.31
N ASP A 61 9.97 5.94 7.90
CA ASP A 61 11.22 5.49 7.32
C ASP A 61 12.04 4.63 8.30
N ALA A 62 12.20 5.08 9.53
CA ALA A 62 12.90 4.33 10.58
C ALA A 62 12.23 2.97 10.82
N LEU A 63 10.90 2.95 10.96
CA LEU A 63 10.15 1.70 11.13
C LEU A 63 10.35 0.74 9.95
N ALA A 64 10.27 1.23 8.71
CA ALA A 64 10.48 0.42 7.52
C ALA A 64 11.94 -0.10 7.40
N LYS A 65 12.93 0.71 7.79
CA LYS A 65 14.34 0.27 7.85
C LYS A 65 14.55 -0.79 8.92
N THR A 66 14.00 -0.60 10.11
CA THR A 66 14.08 -1.57 11.20
C THR A 66 13.40 -2.88 10.80
N ALA A 67 12.20 -2.83 10.21
CA ALA A 67 11.49 -4.00 9.72
C ALA A 67 12.30 -4.79 8.66
N ARG A 68 12.98 -4.10 7.74
CA ARG A 68 13.87 -4.74 6.77
C ARG A 68 15.14 -5.33 7.39
N ALA A 69 15.63 -4.74 8.47
CA ALA A 69 16.80 -5.23 9.19
C ALA A 69 16.46 -6.43 10.11
N PHE A 70 15.18 -6.69 10.40
CA PHE A 70 14.78 -7.90 11.10
C PHE A 70 15.10 -9.13 10.25
N HIS A 71 16.04 -9.95 10.72
CA HIS A 71 16.52 -11.19 10.08
C HIS A 71 15.49 -12.34 10.12
N ARG A 72 14.20 -12.06 9.96
CA ARG A 72 13.17 -13.08 9.80
C ARG A 72 12.58 -12.96 8.41
N ASN A 73 12.49 -14.07 7.69
CA ASN A 73 11.70 -14.16 6.47
C ASN A 73 10.22 -13.95 6.83
N LEU A 74 9.76 -12.70 6.75
CA LEU A 74 8.35 -12.38 6.78
C LEU A 74 7.80 -12.79 5.41
N VAL A 75 7.30 -14.03 5.32
CA VAL A 75 6.60 -14.50 4.13
C VAL A 75 5.17 -13.97 4.21
N PHE A 76 4.96 -12.71 3.86
CA PHE A 76 3.61 -12.25 3.55
C PHE A 76 3.26 -12.79 2.17
N VAL A 77 2.62 -13.97 2.15
CA VAL A 77 1.87 -14.41 0.98
C VAL A 77 0.51 -13.76 1.12
N GLY A 78 0.24 -12.70 0.35
CA GLY A 78 -1.11 -12.16 0.28
C GLY A 78 -2.10 -13.27 -0.09
N CYS A 79 -3.36 -13.16 0.32
CA CYS A 79 -4.39 -14.17 -0.01
C CYS A 79 -4.68 -14.27 -1.53
N SER A 80 -4.02 -13.45 -2.34
CA SER A 80 -4.16 -13.39 -3.78
C SER A 80 -2.83 -13.73 -4.45
N ILE A 81 -2.86 -14.60 -5.45
CA ILE A 81 -1.72 -14.86 -6.33
C ILE A 81 -1.48 -13.58 -7.16
N PRO A 82 -0.29 -12.97 -7.09
CA PRO A 82 0.04 -11.82 -7.92
C PRO A 82 -0.14 -12.15 -9.40
N VAL A 83 -0.74 -11.24 -10.16
CA VAL A 83 -1.15 -11.49 -11.56
C VAL A 83 0.02 -11.78 -12.50
N TRP A 84 1.23 -11.40 -12.09
CA TRP A 84 2.48 -11.67 -12.81
C TRP A 84 3.03 -13.08 -12.58
N ILE A 85 2.49 -13.85 -11.64
CA ILE A 85 2.81 -15.27 -11.48
C ILE A 85 1.98 -16.09 -12.48
N PRO A 86 2.61 -16.88 -13.37
CA PRO A 86 1.89 -17.71 -14.31
C PRO A 86 0.99 -18.69 -13.56
N ARG A 87 -0.29 -18.78 -13.95
CA ARG A 87 -1.19 -19.80 -13.41
C ARG A 87 -0.72 -21.18 -13.89
N PRO A 88 -0.65 -22.18 -12.99
CA PRO A 88 -0.42 -23.55 -13.42
C PRO A 88 -1.52 -23.97 -14.41
N PRO A 89 -1.19 -24.77 -15.44
CA PRO A 89 -2.20 -25.31 -16.33
C PRO A 89 -3.24 -26.10 -15.53
N LEU A 90 -4.51 -25.86 -15.81
CA LEU A 90 -5.60 -26.67 -15.27
C LEU A 90 -5.43 -28.08 -15.82
N VAL A 91 -5.15 -29.04 -14.94
CA VAL A 91 -5.12 -30.48 -15.24
C VAL A 91 -6.54 -30.98 -15.46
#